data_AF-A0A941NY35-F1
#
_entry.id   AF-A0A941NY35-F1
#
_cell.length_a   1.000
_cell.length_b   1.000
_cell.length_c   1.000
_cell.angle_alpha   90.00
_cell.angle_beta   90.00
_cell.angle_gamma   90.00
#
_symmetry.space_group_name_H-M   'P 1'
#
loop_
_entity.id
_entity.type
_entity.pdbx_description
1 polymer ?
#
loop_
_entity_poly.entity_id
_entity_poly.type
_entity_poly.pdbx_seq_one_letter_code
_entity_poly.pdbx_strand_id
1 'polypeptide(L)'
;MSDLKYSAEKQTGSVNSTELHVYLSCAVAALIILLIDFVTPLGVATGVAYIIVVLISLGSSKKRFTLYIAFFCSVLVGIGYLGSPPSEAPTYLIIANRLLSLFAIWVTAILALKQRARTVELHQERLKYLQSIKEVEVHEEKLKVLKATMRTVQDITGNFLNSLQFFKLEVEKSKTLAPESVARLDELIGDTAQRLNKLGNLNEIHEKKMAGDTVGIDYEHSAVNDDTMIK
;
A
#
# COMPACT_ATOMS: atom_id res chain seq x y z
N MET A 1 -17.50 -11.62 5.38
CA MET A 1 -16.62 -11.67 6.59
C MET A 1 -15.87 -13.00 6.74
N SER A 2 -16.35 -14.09 6.16
CA SER A 2 -15.67 -15.41 6.10
C SER A 2 -14.44 -15.43 5.17
N ASP A 3 -14.51 -14.79 4.01
CA ASP A 3 -13.41 -14.80 3.01
C ASP A 3 -12.15 -14.06 3.47
N LEU A 4 -12.31 -12.98 4.24
CA LEU A 4 -11.18 -12.25 4.84
C LEU A 4 -10.44 -13.09 5.89
N LYS A 5 -11.17 -13.89 6.66
CA LYS A 5 -10.60 -14.83 7.64
C LYS A 5 -9.86 -15.97 6.94
N TYR A 6 -10.44 -16.50 5.87
CA TYR A 6 -9.85 -17.57 5.06
C TYR A 6 -8.55 -17.13 4.35
N SER A 7 -8.51 -15.92 3.77
CA SER A 7 -7.29 -15.37 3.16
C SER A 7 -6.20 -15.07 4.19
N ALA A 8 -6.56 -14.52 5.36
CA ALA A 8 -5.59 -14.24 6.43
C ALA A 8 -4.96 -15.54 6.98
N GLU A 9 -5.76 -16.58 7.20
CA GLU A 9 -5.29 -17.88 7.73
C GLU A 9 -4.37 -18.60 6.74
N LYS A 10 -4.71 -18.57 5.44
CA LYS A 10 -3.88 -19.16 4.37
C LYS A 10 -2.56 -18.40 4.14
N GLN A 11 -2.57 -17.07 4.26
CA GLN A 11 -1.35 -16.25 4.22
C GLN A 11 -0.45 -16.50 5.44
N THR A 12 -1.02 -16.63 6.64
CA THR A 12 -0.23 -16.96 7.84
C THR A 12 0.34 -18.38 7.79
N GLY A 13 -0.39 -19.33 7.21
CA GLY A 13 0.07 -20.71 7.02
C GLY A 13 1.21 -20.83 6.00
N SER A 14 1.12 -20.13 4.85
CA SER A 14 2.18 -20.15 3.83
C SER A 14 3.44 -19.42 4.30
N VAL A 15 3.30 -18.31 5.04
CA VAL A 15 4.44 -17.61 5.63
C VAL A 15 5.14 -18.53 6.64
N ASN A 16 4.40 -19.19 7.53
CA ASN A 16 5.01 -20.10 8.52
C ASN A 16 5.69 -21.31 7.88
N SER A 17 5.13 -21.91 6.83
CA SER A 17 5.79 -23.04 6.14
C SER A 17 7.04 -22.59 5.40
N THR A 18 7.02 -21.44 4.72
CA THR A 18 8.18 -20.90 4.03
C THR A 18 9.30 -20.52 5.01
N GLU A 19 8.96 -19.90 6.14
CA GLU A 19 9.90 -19.63 7.23
C GLU A 19 10.51 -20.93 7.77
N LEU A 20 9.70 -21.97 7.96
CA LEU A 20 10.15 -23.27 8.48
C LEU A 20 11.07 -23.99 7.47
N HIS A 21 10.78 -23.91 6.17
CA HIS A 21 11.66 -24.39 5.11
C HIS A 21 12.99 -23.62 5.06
N VAL A 22 12.95 -22.30 5.25
CA VAL A 22 14.15 -21.45 5.36
C VAL A 22 14.97 -21.83 6.61
N TYR A 23 14.33 -22.08 7.75
CA TYR A 23 15.02 -22.51 8.98
C TYR A 23 15.66 -23.89 8.82
N LEU A 24 14.94 -24.85 8.22
CA LEU A 24 15.44 -26.20 8.00
C LEU A 24 16.61 -26.23 7.02
N SER A 25 16.50 -25.52 5.89
CA SER A 25 17.58 -25.41 4.90
C SER A 25 18.82 -24.73 5.48
N CYS A 26 18.64 -23.71 6.31
CA CYS A 26 19.72 -23.03 7.01
C CYS A 26 20.43 -23.97 8.01
N ALA A 27 19.65 -24.73 8.80
CA ALA A 27 20.18 -25.69 9.76
C ALA A 27 20.94 -26.85 9.09
N VAL A 28 20.40 -27.40 8.00
CA VAL A 28 21.03 -28.47 7.22
C VAL A 28 22.33 -27.96 6.57
N ALA A 29 22.31 -26.78 5.96
CA ALA A 29 23.52 -26.18 5.37
C ALA A 29 24.61 -25.95 6.43
N ALA A 30 24.25 -25.43 7.61
CA ALA A 30 25.19 -25.22 8.71
C ALA A 30 25.79 -26.54 9.23
N LEU A 31 24.98 -27.60 9.33
CA LEU A 31 25.42 -28.93 9.74
C LEU A 31 26.41 -29.53 8.73
N ILE A 32 26.10 -29.43 7.44
CA ILE A 32 26.97 -29.93 6.35
C ILE A 32 28.32 -29.21 6.38
N ILE A 33 28.32 -27.88 6.51
CA ILE A 33 29.56 -27.09 6.56
C ILE A 33 30.38 -27.43 7.81
N LEU A 34 29.72 -27.67 8.96
CA LEU A 34 30.40 -28.09 10.20
C LEU A 34 31.07 -29.45 10.06
N LEU A 35 30.40 -30.43 9.44
CA LEU A 35 30.98 -31.75 9.17
C LEU A 35 32.18 -31.66 8.22
N ILE A 36 32.11 -30.79 7.22
CA ILE A 36 33.24 -30.51 6.33
C ILE A 36 34.40 -29.87 7.11
N ASP A 37 34.15 -28.87 7.97
CA ASP A 37 35.20 -28.20 8.77
C ASP A 37 35.91 -29.18 9.75
N PHE A 38 35.21 -30.20 10.22
CA PHE A 38 35.75 -31.21 11.13
C PHE A 38 36.66 -32.24 10.45
N VAL A 39 36.44 -32.49 9.15
CA VAL A 39 37.26 -33.44 8.35
C VAL A 39 38.41 -32.72 7.65
N THR A 40 38.32 -31.41 7.47
CA THR A 40 39.34 -30.63 6.76
C THR A 40 40.50 -30.27 7.70
N PRO A 41 41.78 -30.51 7.34
CA PRO A 41 42.93 -30.09 8.14
C PRO A 41 42.97 -28.57 8.33
N LEU A 42 43.48 -28.09 9.47
CA LEU A 42 43.63 -26.64 9.72
C LEU A 42 44.41 -25.96 8.57
N GLY A 43 43.88 -24.88 8.02
CA GLY A 43 44.59 -24.08 7.00
C GLY A 43 43.83 -23.85 5.69
N VAL A 44 42.74 -24.58 5.43
CA VAL A 44 41.81 -24.29 4.33
C VAL A 44 40.77 -23.25 4.77
N ALA A 45 40.39 -22.32 3.90
CA ALA A 45 39.41 -21.27 4.18
C ALA A 45 37.95 -21.79 4.15
N THR A 46 37.64 -22.83 4.91
CA THR A 46 36.30 -23.43 5.07
C THR A 46 35.29 -22.48 5.72
N GLY A 47 35.75 -21.50 6.52
CA GLY A 47 34.91 -20.50 7.17
C GLY A 47 34.08 -19.63 6.21
N VAL A 48 34.52 -19.48 4.96
CA VAL A 48 33.81 -18.70 3.93
C VAL A 48 32.51 -19.40 3.48
N ALA A 49 32.42 -20.73 3.61
CA ALA A 49 31.22 -21.48 3.23
C ALA A 49 29.98 -21.11 4.08
N TYR A 50 30.19 -20.60 5.31
CA TYR A 50 29.10 -20.13 6.18
C TYR A 50 28.33 -18.92 5.63
N ILE A 51 28.86 -18.23 4.62
CA ILE A 51 28.15 -17.17 3.89
C ILE A 51 26.87 -17.72 3.25
N ILE A 52 26.87 -18.97 2.80
CA ILE A 52 25.69 -19.64 2.22
C ILE A 52 24.57 -19.73 3.27
N VAL A 53 24.91 -19.99 4.54
CA VAL A 53 23.95 -20.07 5.65
C VAL A 53 23.31 -18.71 5.93
N VAL A 54 24.11 -17.63 5.87
CA VAL A 54 23.63 -16.24 6.02
C VAL A 54 22.74 -15.82 4.85
N LEU A 55 23.09 -16.23 3.63
CA LEU A 55 22.29 -16.00 2.42
C LEU A 55 20.97 -16.78 2.42
N ILE A 56 20.93 -17.97 3.02
CA ILE A 56 19.67 -18.71 3.20
C ILE A 56 18.81 -18.05 4.29
N SER A 57 19.43 -17.57 5.38
CA SER A 57 18.74 -16.85 6.47
C SER A 57 17.99 -15.59 6.01
N LEU A 58 18.47 -14.95 4.95
CA LEU A 58 17.85 -13.81 4.27
C LEU A 58 16.43 -14.09 3.75
N GLY A 59 16.10 -15.36 3.51
CA GLY A 59 14.74 -15.78 3.16
C GLY A 59 13.73 -15.63 4.30
N SER A 60 14.19 -15.36 5.54
CA SER A 60 13.33 -15.18 6.70
C SER A 60 12.86 -13.73 6.88
N SER A 61 11.58 -13.59 7.17
CA SER A 61 10.86 -12.35 7.46
C SER A 61 11.25 -11.70 8.78
N LYS A 62 12.24 -12.19 9.54
CA LYS A 62 12.64 -11.60 10.84
C LYS A 62 14.07 -11.07 10.82
N LYS A 63 14.25 -9.74 10.99
CA LYS A 63 15.57 -9.08 10.97
C LYS A 63 16.52 -9.61 12.06
N ARG A 64 15.94 -9.97 13.22
CA ARG A 64 16.68 -10.53 14.36
C ARG A 64 17.24 -11.93 14.07
N PHE A 65 16.57 -12.71 13.20
CA PHE A 65 16.98 -14.08 12.87
C PHE A 65 18.31 -14.11 12.10
N THR A 66 18.48 -13.24 11.10
CA THR A 66 19.75 -13.09 10.37
C THR A 66 20.91 -12.70 11.28
N LEU A 67 20.63 -11.88 12.30
CA LEU A 67 21.65 -11.44 13.26
C LEU A 67 22.04 -12.57 14.24
N TYR A 68 21.06 -13.36 14.70
CA TYR A 68 21.34 -14.56 15.51
C TYR A 68 22.14 -15.61 14.73
N ILE A 69 21.84 -15.81 13.45
CA ILE A 69 22.60 -16.75 12.60
C ILE A 69 24.02 -16.26 12.35
N ALA A 70 24.23 -14.97 12.08
CA ALA A 70 25.59 -14.42 11.93
C ALA A 70 26.43 -14.62 13.21
N PHE A 71 25.82 -14.41 14.38
CA PHE A 71 26.46 -14.68 15.67
C PHE A 71 26.75 -16.18 15.86
N PHE A 72 25.77 -17.03 15.57
CA PHE A 72 25.92 -18.49 15.71
C PHE A 72 26.97 -19.05 14.75
N CYS A 73 27.02 -18.58 13.50
CA CYS A 73 28.08 -18.91 12.53
C CYS A 73 29.45 -18.46 13.03
N SER A 74 29.55 -17.28 13.66
CA SER A 74 30.81 -16.80 14.26
C SER A 74 31.29 -17.72 15.39
N VAL A 75 30.37 -18.20 16.23
CA VAL A 75 30.66 -19.18 17.29
C VAL A 75 31.07 -20.54 16.71
N LEU A 76 30.37 -21.03 15.68
CA LEU A 76 30.70 -22.29 15.01
C LEU A 76 32.09 -22.28 14.39
N VAL A 77 32.48 -21.16 13.77
CA VAL A 77 33.85 -20.95 13.26
C VAL A 77 34.89 -21.05 14.38
N GLY A 78 34.56 -20.55 15.58
CA GLY A 78 35.39 -20.69 16.77
C GLY A 78 35.48 -22.13 17.27
N ILE A 79 34.37 -22.86 17.31
CA ILE A 79 34.33 -24.26 17.74
C ILE A 79 35.11 -25.17 16.75
N GLY A 80 34.99 -24.92 15.45
CA GLY A 80 35.74 -25.64 14.41
C GLY A 80 37.26 -25.50 14.57
N TYR A 81 37.75 -24.38 15.11
CA TYR A 81 39.17 -24.20 15.45
C TYR A 81 39.65 -25.13 16.57
N LEU A 82 38.82 -25.39 17.58
CA LEU A 82 39.18 -26.26 18.71
C LEU A 82 39.12 -27.75 18.37
N GLY A 83 38.28 -28.16 17.41
CA GLY A 83 38.03 -29.57 17.10
C GLY A 83 38.82 -30.14 15.91
N SER A 84 39.41 -29.29 15.08
CA SER A 84 40.04 -29.69 13.82
C SER A 84 41.46 -30.26 14.09
N PRO A 85 41.89 -31.33 13.36
CA PRO A 85 43.16 -32.00 13.62
C PRO A 85 44.37 -31.11 13.26
N PRO A 86 45.45 -31.14 14.06
CA PRO A 86 46.59 -30.24 13.90
C PRO A 86 47.16 -30.35 12.48
N SER A 87 47.40 -29.20 11.85
CA SER A 87 47.99 -29.12 10.53
C SER A 87 49.43 -28.62 10.57
N GLU A 88 50.17 -28.93 9.51
CA GLU A 88 51.52 -28.42 9.27
C GLU A 88 51.54 -26.97 8.76
N ALA A 89 50.37 -26.32 8.65
CA ALA A 89 50.26 -24.99 8.11
C ALA A 89 50.77 -23.92 9.11
N PRO A 90 51.46 -22.86 8.64
CA PRO A 90 51.90 -21.77 9.50
C PRO A 90 50.72 -21.08 10.20
N THR A 91 50.87 -20.78 11.48
CA THR A 91 49.81 -20.21 12.33
C THR A 91 49.23 -18.90 11.78
N TYR A 92 50.03 -18.07 11.11
CA TYR A 92 49.57 -16.81 10.51
C TYR A 92 48.55 -17.03 9.37
N LEU A 93 48.68 -18.12 8.61
CA LEU A 93 47.82 -18.44 7.48
C LEU A 93 46.43 -18.90 7.97
N ILE A 94 46.41 -19.62 9.09
CA ILE A 94 45.20 -20.03 9.79
C ILE A 94 44.45 -18.81 10.34
N ILE A 95 45.15 -17.89 11.03
CA ILE A 95 44.55 -16.67 11.59
C ILE A 95 44.00 -15.76 10.47
N ALA A 96 44.76 -15.55 9.40
CA ALA A 96 44.33 -14.73 8.26
C ALA A 96 43.05 -15.29 7.60
N ASN A 97 42.97 -16.61 7.39
CA ASN A 97 41.79 -17.25 6.81
C ASN A 97 40.55 -17.13 7.71
N ARG A 98 40.72 -17.16 9.04
CA ARG A 98 39.63 -17.00 10.00
C ARG A 98 39.14 -15.54 10.05
N LEU A 99 40.05 -14.57 10.05
CA LEU A 99 39.69 -13.15 9.98
C LEU A 99 38.98 -12.81 8.67
N LEU A 100 39.45 -13.35 7.54
CA LEU A 100 38.83 -13.16 6.22
C LEU A 100 37.41 -13.76 6.18
N SER A 101 37.23 -14.94 6.78
CA SER A 101 35.92 -15.59 6.87
C SER A 101 34.95 -14.79 7.73
N LEU A 102 35.38 -14.32 8.92
CA LEU A 102 34.55 -13.46 9.79
C LEU A 102 34.18 -12.15 9.09
N PHE A 103 35.14 -11.50 8.45
CA PHE A 103 34.89 -10.28 7.68
C PHE A 103 33.84 -10.50 6.58
N ALA A 104 33.98 -11.58 5.80
CA ALA A 104 33.04 -11.90 4.73
C ALA A 104 31.63 -12.22 5.25
N ILE A 105 31.50 -12.89 6.39
CA ILE A 105 30.21 -13.14 7.06
C ILE A 105 29.54 -11.82 7.46
N TRP A 106 30.28 -10.92 8.12
CA TRP A 106 29.74 -9.64 8.57
C TRP A 106 29.38 -8.69 7.41
N VAL A 107 30.22 -8.62 6.37
CA VAL A 107 29.91 -7.84 5.15
C VAL A 107 28.64 -8.38 4.49
N THR A 108 28.52 -9.70 4.36
CA THR A 108 27.31 -10.32 3.79
C THR A 108 26.08 -10.01 4.63
N ALA A 109 26.18 -10.10 5.97
CA ALA A 109 25.07 -9.78 6.87
C ALA A 109 24.64 -8.30 6.78
N ILE A 110 25.58 -7.37 6.62
CA ILE A 110 25.26 -5.94 6.47
C ILE A 110 24.58 -5.68 5.11
N LEU A 111 25.12 -6.23 4.02
CA LEU A 111 24.53 -6.11 2.69
C LEU A 111 23.13 -6.72 2.64
N ALA A 112 22.94 -7.87 3.28
CA ALA A 112 21.67 -8.54 3.44
C ALA A 112 20.61 -7.64 4.11
N LEU A 113 20.96 -7.03 5.25
CA LEU A 113 20.06 -6.14 5.97
C LEU A 113 19.71 -4.88 5.14
N LYS A 114 20.70 -4.33 4.42
CA LYS A 114 20.50 -3.16 3.54
C LYS A 114 19.59 -3.48 2.35
N GLN A 115 19.81 -4.62 1.70
CA GLN A 115 18.98 -5.08 0.58
C GLN A 115 17.53 -5.26 1.03
N ARG A 116 17.32 -5.86 2.20
CA ARG A 116 15.99 -6.05 2.76
C ARG A 116 15.28 -4.72 3.06
N ALA A 117 16.01 -3.73 3.59
CA ALA A 117 15.44 -2.41 3.85
C ALA A 117 14.90 -1.77 2.56
N ARG A 118 15.69 -1.83 1.47
CA ARG A 118 15.24 -1.38 0.14
C ARG A 118 14.01 -2.12 -0.35
N THR A 119 13.97 -3.45 -0.23
CA THR A 119 12.82 -4.23 -0.71
C THR A 119 11.54 -3.85 0.03
N VAL A 120 11.61 -3.61 1.34
CA VAL A 120 10.45 -3.19 2.14
C VAL A 120 9.98 -1.79 1.72
N GLU A 121 10.91 -0.86 1.53
CA GLU A 121 10.61 0.51 1.09
C GLU A 121 9.91 0.53 -0.27
N LEU A 122 10.46 -0.18 -1.26
CA LEU A 122 9.86 -0.32 -2.58
C LEU A 122 8.46 -0.94 -2.54
N HIS A 123 8.25 -1.92 -1.66
CA HIS A 123 6.93 -2.55 -1.52
C HIS A 123 5.91 -1.58 -0.90
N GLN A 124 6.33 -0.76 0.07
CA GLN A 124 5.48 0.27 0.65
C GLN A 124 5.12 1.36 -0.35
N GLU A 125 6.09 1.82 -1.17
CA GLU A 125 5.83 2.78 -2.24
C GLU A 125 4.81 2.22 -3.26
N ARG A 126 4.96 0.96 -3.66
CA ARG A 126 4.03 0.30 -4.59
C ARG A 126 2.61 0.23 -4.02
N LEU A 127 2.47 -0.06 -2.72
CA LEU A 127 1.15 -0.11 -2.08
C LEU A 127 0.50 1.28 -2.03
N LYS A 128 1.26 2.32 -1.70
CA LYS A 128 0.77 3.71 -1.72
C LYS A 128 0.34 4.14 -3.12
N TYR A 129 1.10 3.76 -4.15
CA TYR A 129 0.77 4.04 -5.54
C TYR A 129 -0.54 3.36 -6.00
N LEU A 130 -0.73 2.09 -5.61
CA LEU A 130 -1.98 1.38 -5.91
C LEU A 130 -3.17 1.99 -5.15
N GLN A 131 -2.97 2.46 -3.93
CA GLN A 131 -4.00 3.17 -3.18
C GLN A 131 -4.40 4.49 -3.86
N SER A 132 -3.43 5.29 -4.32
CA SER A 132 -3.75 6.54 -5.01
C SER A 132 -4.49 6.32 -6.33
N ILE A 133 -4.15 5.28 -7.10
CA ILE A 133 -4.91 4.93 -8.32
C ILE A 133 -6.35 4.56 -7.96
N LYS A 134 -6.53 3.71 -6.94
CA LYS A 134 -7.85 3.28 -6.50
C LYS A 134 -8.68 4.46 -5.98
N GLU A 135 -8.06 5.41 -5.28
CA GLU A 135 -8.74 6.62 -4.82
C GLU A 135 -9.27 7.45 -5.99
N VAL A 136 -8.48 7.60 -7.06
CA VAL A 136 -8.91 8.29 -8.30
C VAL A 136 -10.05 7.52 -8.98
N GLU A 137 -9.93 6.20 -9.13
CA GLU A 137 -11.00 5.37 -9.74
C GLU A 137 -12.31 5.46 -8.96
N VAL A 138 -12.26 5.34 -7.62
CA VAL A 138 -13.43 5.49 -6.75
C VAL A 138 -14.02 6.90 -6.86
N HIS A 139 -13.17 7.93 -6.95
CA HIS A 139 -13.64 9.31 -7.12
C HIS A 139 -14.38 9.49 -8.46
N GLU A 140 -13.84 8.92 -9.54
CA GLU A 140 -14.45 8.96 -10.86
C GLU A 140 -15.80 8.19 -10.89
N GLU A 141 -15.86 7.01 -10.27
CA GLU A 141 -17.11 6.24 -10.16
C GLU A 141 -18.19 7.01 -9.39
N LYS A 142 -17.83 7.64 -8.26
CA LYS A 142 -18.76 8.48 -7.48
C LYS A 142 -19.31 9.64 -8.32
N LEU A 143 -18.44 10.33 -9.06
CA LEU A 143 -18.84 11.40 -9.97
C LEU A 143 -19.78 10.88 -11.07
N LYS A 144 -19.50 9.71 -11.64
CA LYS A 144 -20.35 9.10 -12.67
C LYS A 144 -21.75 8.78 -12.13
N VAL A 145 -21.85 8.19 -10.94
CA VAL A 145 -23.13 7.91 -10.28
C VAL A 145 -23.87 9.21 -9.95
N LEU A 146 -23.17 10.22 -9.43
CA LEU A 146 -23.75 11.55 -9.18
C LEU A 146 -24.28 12.19 -10.47
N LYS A 147 -23.50 12.20 -11.56
CA LYS A 147 -23.94 12.75 -12.85
C LYS A 147 -25.13 11.99 -13.43
N ALA A 148 -25.15 10.67 -13.31
CA ALA A 148 -26.29 9.86 -13.76
C ALA A 148 -27.56 10.18 -12.97
N THR A 149 -27.48 10.23 -11.64
CA THR A 149 -28.61 10.59 -10.78
C THR A 149 -29.07 12.03 -11.01
N MET A 150 -28.15 12.99 -11.16
CA MET A 150 -28.48 14.38 -11.45
C MET A 150 -29.18 14.57 -12.78
N ARG A 151 -28.78 13.83 -13.82
CA ARG A 151 -29.50 13.85 -15.10
C ARG A 151 -30.94 13.40 -14.92
N THR A 152 -31.19 12.33 -14.17
CA THR A 152 -32.55 11.88 -13.86
C THR A 152 -33.33 12.88 -13.02
N VAL A 153 -32.71 13.51 -12.01
CA VAL A 153 -33.35 14.56 -11.21
C VAL A 153 -33.69 15.78 -12.08
N GLN A 154 -32.79 16.17 -13.00
CA GLN A 154 -33.03 17.24 -13.98
C GLN A 154 -34.17 16.91 -14.93
N ASP A 155 -34.28 15.67 -15.41
CA ASP A 155 -35.39 15.26 -16.27
C ASP A 155 -36.73 15.34 -15.52
N ILE A 156 -36.81 14.79 -14.30
CA ILE A 156 -38.03 14.82 -13.48
C ILE A 156 -38.42 16.26 -13.14
N THR A 157 -37.46 17.04 -12.65
CA THR A 157 -37.71 18.40 -12.19
C THR A 157 -37.99 19.32 -13.38
N GLY A 158 -37.28 19.15 -14.50
CA GLY A 158 -37.53 19.91 -15.72
C GLY A 158 -38.94 19.70 -16.26
N ASN A 159 -39.42 18.45 -16.29
CA ASN A 159 -40.80 18.14 -16.65
C ASN A 159 -41.80 18.83 -15.70
N PHE A 160 -41.52 18.81 -14.40
CA PHE A 160 -42.36 19.48 -13.40
C PHE A 160 -42.36 21.02 -13.58
N LEU A 161 -41.20 21.64 -13.78
CA LEU A 161 -41.07 23.08 -13.97
C LEU A 161 -41.77 23.55 -15.25
N ASN A 162 -41.66 22.79 -16.34
CA ASN A 162 -42.42 23.04 -17.57
C ASN A 162 -43.94 22.95 -17.32
N SER A 163 -44.39 21.97 -16.53
CA SER A 163 -45.80 21.84 -16.15
C SER A 163 -46.27 23.03 -15.30
N LEU A 164 -45.42 23.55 -14.40
CA LEU A 164 -45.71 24.76 -13.64
C LEU A 164 -45.81 26.00 -14.53
N GLN A 165 -45.00 26.12 -15.57
CA GLN A 165 -45.14 27.19 -16.55
C GLN A 165 -46.49 27.16 -17.28
N PHE A 166 -47.01 25.96 -17.60
CA PHE A 166 -48.36 25.84 -18.15
C PHE A 166 -49.43 26.28 -17.14
N PHE A 167 -49.28 25.88 -15.87
CA PHE A 167 -50.19 26.31 -14.80
C PHE A 167 -50.17 27.83 -14.60
N LYS A 168 -48.99 28.47 -14.72
CA LYS A 168 -48.84 29.93 -14.68
C LYS A 168 -49.72 30.61 -15.73
N LEU A 169 -49.71 30.13 -16.97
CA LEU A 169 -50.52 30.69 -18.06
C LEU A 169 -52.03 30.60 -17.75
N GLU A 170 -52.48 29.49 -17.15
CA GLU A 170 -53.87 29.31 -16.74
C GLU A 170 -54.27 30.29 -15.62
N VAL A 171 -53.39 30.51 -14.65
CA VAL A 171 -53.57 31.48 -13.56
C VAL A 171 -53.62 32.93 -14.09
N GLU A 172 -52.73 33.29 -15.02
CA GLU A 172 -52.71 34.62 -15.65
C GLU A 172 -53.99 34.86 -16.46
N LYS A 173 -54.43 33.86 -17.23
CA LYS A 173 -55.64 33.93 -18.05
C LYS A 173 -56.91 34.05 -17.20
N SER A 174 -56.99 33.29 -16.11
CA SER A 174 -58.12 33.32 -15.17
C SER A 174 -58.08 34.51 -14.19
N LYS A 175 -56.97 35.28 -14.17
CA LYS A 175 -56.73 36.40 -13.23
C LYS A 175 -56.94 36.01 -11.76
N THR A 176 -56.65 34.76 -11.42
CA THR A 176 -56.92 34.21 -10.08
C THR A 176 -55.91 34.64 -9.02
N LEU A 177 -54.67 34.96 -9.42
CA LEU A 177 -53.63 35.47 -8.52
C LEU A 177 -53.24 36.92 -8.85
N ALA A 178 -52.71 37.63 -7.84
CA ALA A 178 -52.09 38.93 -8.03
C ALA A 178 -50.83 38.80 -8.90
N PRO A 179 -50.55 39.77 -9.80
CA PRO A 179 -49.41 39.71 -10.71
C PRO A 179 -48.06 39.61 -9.98
N GLU A 180 -47.95 40.13 -8.76
CA GLU A 180 -46.76 40.01 -7.92
C GLU A 180 -46.48 38.55 -7.51
N SER A 181 -47.51 37.78 -7.14
CA SER A 181 -47.38 36.37 -6.75
C SER A 181 -46.96 35.50 -7.95
N VAL A 182 -47.45 35.84 -9.14
CA VAL A 182 -47.07 35.16 -10.40
C VAL A 182 -45.61 35.44 -10.74
N ALA A 183 -45.13 36.68 -10.56
CA ALA A 183 -43.73 37.03 -10.77
C ALA A 183 -42.79 36.30 -9.79
N ARG A 184 -43.15 36.21 -8.50
CA ARG A 184 -42.38 35.44 -7.51
C ARG A 184 -42.31 33.95 -7.85
N LEU A 185 -43.39 33.36 -8.36
CA LEU A 185 -43.39 31.96 -8.80
C LEU A 185 -42.40 31.73 -9.96
N ASP A 186 -42.36 32.65 -10.92
CA ASP A 186 -41.45 32.60 -12.07
C ASP A 186 -39.98 32.67 -11.64
N GLU A 187 -39.68 33.56 -10.70
CA GLU A 187 -38.35 33.69 -10.08
C GLU A 187 -37.93 32.39 -9.38
N LEU A 188 -38.83 31.78 -8.59
CA LEU A 188 -38.55 30.52 -7.89
C LEU A 188 -38.33 29.34 -8.85
N ILE A 189 -39.08 29.27 -9.95
CA ILE A 189 -38.91 28.26 -11.01
C ILE A 189 -37.53 28.43 -11.66
N GLY A 190 -37.16 29.66 -12.02
CA GLY A 190 -35.87 29.99 -12.61
C GLY A 190 -34.68 29.67 -11.70
N ASP A 191 -34.74 30.12 -10.44
CA ASP A 191 -33.69 29.85 -9.44
C ASP A 191 -33.51 28.35 -9.19
N THR A 192 -34.62 27.60 -9.04
CA THR A 192 -34.58 26.15 -8.85
C THR A 192 -33.94 25.43 -10.04
N ALA A 193 -34.32 25.79 -11.27
CA ALA A 193 -33.74 25.23 -12.49
C ALA A 193 -32.22 25.49 -12.57
N GLN A 194 -31.79 26.71 -12.23
CA GLN A 194 -30.40 27.11 -12.27
C GLN A 194 -29.56 26.35 -11.23
N ARG A 195 -30.04 26.21 -9.99
CA ARG A 195 -29.33 25.46 -8.93
C ARG A 195 -29.18 23.98 -9.30
N LEU A 196 -30.22 23.37 -9.85
CA LEU A 196 -30.18 21.98 -10.28
C LEU A 196 -29.22 21.76 -11.45
N ASN A 197 -29.09 22.74 -12.35
CA ASN A 197 -28.10 22.73 -13.42
C ASN A 197 -26.67 22.77 -12.86
N LYS A 198 -26.38 23.69 -11.93
CA LYS A 198 -25.07 23.81 -11.26
C LYS A 198 -24.66 22.50 -10.57
N LEU A 199 -25.60 21.88 -9.84
CA LEU A 199 -25.37 20.63 -9.13
C LEU A 199 -25.11 19.43 -10.08
N GLY A 200 -25.74 19.40 -11.25
CA GLY A 200 -25.53 18.34 -12.24
C GLY A 200 -24.23 18.45 -13.05
N ASN A 201 -23.65 19.65 -13.12
CA ASN A 201 -22.44 19.95 -13.90
C ASN A 201 -21.16 20.04 -13.05
N LEU A 202 -21.16 19.42 -11.88
CA LEU A 202 -19.99 19.38 -10.99
C LEU A 202 -18.84 18.53 -11.56
N ASN A 203 -17.63 19.05 -11.44
CA ASN A 203 -16.38 18.33 -11.74
C ASN A 203 -15.71 17.76 -10.48
N GLU A 204 -15.99 18.34 -9.31
CA GLU A 204 -15.57 17.85 -8.00
C GLU A 204 -16.73 17.84 -7.02
N ILE A 205 -16.67 16.92 -6.06
CA ILE A 205 -17.65 16.79 -4.98
C ILE A 205 -17.02 17.33 -3.70
N HIS A 206 -17.54 18.46 -3.22
CA HIS A 206 -17.19 19.00 -1.92
C HIS A 206 -18.35 18.78 -0.96
N GLU A 207 -18.06 18.18 0.21
CA GLU A 207 -19.07 17.91 1.22
C GLU A 207 -19.28 19.13 2.12
N LYS A 208 -20.53 19.51 2.35
CA LYS A 208 -20.94 20.57 3.29
C LYS A 208 -21.80 19.97 4.39
N LYS A 209 -21.51 20.35 5.62
CA LYS A 209 -22.34 19.96 6.77
C LYS A 209 -23.70 20.66 6.70
N MET A 210 -24.77 19.88 6.81
CA MET A 210 -26.16 20.34 6.85
C MET A 210 -26.73 20.18 8.26
N ALA A 211 -27.93 20.71 8.48
CA ALA A 211 -28.63 20.58 9.76
C ALA A 211 -28.85 19.09 10.10
N GLY A 212 -28.76 18.75 11.40
CA GLY A 212 -29.00 17.39 11.88
C GLY A 212 -27.90 16.37 11.59
N ASP A 213 -26.63 16.81 11.49
CA ASP A 213 -25.45 15.96 11.23
C ASP A 213 -25.47 15.23 9.87
N THR A 214 -26.30 15.73 8.94
CA THR A 214 -26.34 15.25 7.56
C THR A 214 -25.29 15.95 6.70
N VAL A 215 -24.86 15.28 5.63
CA VAL A 215 -23.89 15.81 4.66
C VAL A 215 -24.61 16.10 3.35
N GLY A 216 -24.41 17.30 2.81
CA GLY A 216 -24.85 17.68 1.48
C GLY A 216 -23.68 18.01 0.57
N ILE A 217 -23.99 18.23 -0.71
CA ILE A 217 -22.98 18.61 -1.71
C ILE A 217 -22.93 20.14 -1.77
N ASP A 218 -21.75 20.72 -1.64
CA ASP A 218 -21.51 22.13 -1.95
C ASP A 218 -21.39 22.29 -3.47
N TYR A 219 -22.38 22.92 -4.07
CA TYR A 219 -22.45 23.19 -5.50
C TYR A 219 -22.36 24.68 -5.83
N GLU A 220 -22.19 25.54 -4.82
CA GLU A 220 -22.09 26.99 -5.03
C GLU A 220 -20.65 27.42 -5.35
N HIS A 221 -19.64 26.64 -4.93
CA HIS A 221 -18.22 26.99 -5.06
C HIS A 221 -17.49 26.33 -6.25
N SER A 222 -18.11 25.39 -6.97
CA SER A 222 -17.41 24.56 -7.96
C SER A 222 -17.18 25.20 -9.33
N ALA A 223 -17.48 26.50 -9.50
CA ALA A 223 -17.34 27.22 -10.77
C ALA A 223 -16.11 28.15 -10.85
N VAL A 224 -15.27 28.22 -9.81
CA VAL A 224 -14.13 29.14 -9.76
C VAL A 224 -12.86 28.37 -9.39
N ASN A 225 -12.18 27.76 -10.37
CA ASN A 225 -10.71 27.57 -10.39
C ASN A 225 -10.23 26.73 -11.59
N ASP A 226 -10.40 27.21 -12.82
CA ASP A 226 -9.70 26.65 -13.98
C ASP A 226 -8.86 27.68 -14.75
N ASP A 227 -8.63 28.89 -14.21
CA ASP A 227 -7.99 29.97 -15.00
C ASP A 227 -6.93 30.83 -14.27
N THR A 228 -6.38 30.38 -13.14
CA THR A 228 -5.32 31.16 -12.41
C THR A 228 -4.05 30.40 -12.03
N MET A 229 -3.75 29.25 -12.63
CA MET A 229 -2.48 28.53 -12.41
C MET A 229 -1.59 28.42 -13.65
N ILE A 230 -1.63 29.40 -14.56
CA ILE A 230 -0.50 29.68 -15.46
C ILE A 230 -0.15 31.17 -15.39
N LYS A 231 0.73 31.52 -14.45
CA LYS A 231 1.67 32.63 -14.65
C LYS A 231 2.94 32.43 -13.83
#